data_AF-A0A1F7X5Q0-F1
#
_entry.id   AF-A0A1F7X5Q0-F1
#
_cell.length_a   1.000
_cell.length_b   1.000
_cell.length_c   1.000
_cell.angle_alpha   90.00
_cell.angle_beta   90.00
_cell.angle_gamma   90.00
#
_symmetry.space_group_name_H-M   'P 1'
#
loop_
_entity.id
_entity.type
_entity.pdbx_description
1 polymer ?
#
loop_
_entity_poly.entity_id
_entity_poly.type
_entity_poly.pdbx_seq_one_letter_code
_entity_poly.pdbx_strand_id
1 'polypeptide(L)'
;MHAYSDVIFFPRPYVAFCYSAELTLSLENTIKPKSSRAWWAGVGAVGPFTFASIPTYGLEIATEKRHYFKPDIYKDFFFSTYCGAALMSDFNLANDIGIVPGLKFNYKASITKNLFLEPYLSLSLPLMYDFKAKVYLFPQPVITLGARIGLIKLKTRNKPT
;
A
#
# COMPACT_ATOMS: atom_id res chain seq x y z
N MET A 1 1.94 -5.93 -24.09
CA MET A 1 1.41 -6.91 -23.11
C MET A 1 1.62 -6.34 -21.72
N HIS A 2 0.58 -5.79 -21.08
CA HIS A 2 0.70 -5.05 -19.82
C HIS A 2 -0.52 -5.30 -18.93
N ALA A 3 -0.31 -5.47 -17.62
CA ALA A 3 -1.34 -5.63 -16.59
C ALA A 3 -0.92 -4.88 -15.30
N TYR A 4 -1.90 -4.43 -14.52
CA TYR A 4 -1.80 -3.44 -13.41
C TYR A 4 -2.68 -3.84 -12.19
N SER A 5 -2.58 -3.10 -11.07
CA SER A 5 -2.58 -3.62 -9.67
C SER A 5 -2.16 -2.45 -8.65
N ASP A 6 -2.25 -2.12 -7.30
CA ASP A 6 -2.80 -2.31 -5.85
C ASP A 6 -2.45 -0.98 -5.07
N VAL A 7 -2.76 -0.63 -3.77
CA VAL A 7 -3.50 -1.22 -2.62
C VAL A 7 -4.58 -0.25 -2.08
N ILE A 8 -5.83 -0.47 -2.47
CA ILE A 8 -6.94 -0.80 -1.56
C ILE A 8 -7.17 0.01 -0.23
N PHE A 9 -8.41 0.50 -0.02
CA PHE A 9 -8.94 1.03 1.27
C PHE A 9 -10.21 0.29 1.71
N PHE A 10 -10.59 0.34 3.00
CA PHE A 10 -11.86 -0.22 3.45
C PHE A 10 -13.01 0.81 3.29
N PRO A 11 -14.10 0.50 2.56
CA PRO A 11 -15.09 1.49 2.13
C PRO A 11 -16.09 1.93 3.21
N ARG A 12 -16.04 1.38 4.42
CA ARG A 12 -17.01 1.72 5.48
C ARG A 12 -16.41 2.72 6.46
N PRO A 13 -17.03 3.89 6.68
CA PRO A 13 -16.62 4.79 7.75
C PRO A 13 -16.77 4.13 9.14
N TYR A 14 -16.14 4.74 10.14
CA TYR A 14 -16.13 4.30 11.55
C TYR A 14 -15.34 3.02 11.88
N VAL A 15 -14.51 2.51 10.96
CA VAL A 15 -13.52 1.46 11.27
C VAL A 15 -12.14 2.09 11.48
N ALA A 16 -11.65 2.04 12.73
CA ALA A 16 -10.33 2.55 13.08
C ALA A 16 -9.19 1.53 12.94
N PHE A 17 -9.48 0.22 12.82
CA PHE A 17 -8.46 -0.83 12.77
C PHE A 17 -8.78 -1.95 11.78
N CYS A 18 -7.90 -2.13 10.78
CA CYS A 18 -8.05 -3.05 9.65
C CYS A 18 -6.87 -4.01 9.49
N TYR A 19 -7.11 -5.15 8.84
CA TYR A 19 -6.06 -6.01 8.26
C TYR A 19 -5.99 -5.84 6.74
N SER A 20 -4.82 -6.13 6.14
CA SER A 20 -4.64 -6.12 4.68
C SER A 20 -3.70 -7.23 4.19
N ALA A 21 -3.99 -7.81 3.02
CA ALA A 21 -3.18 -8.85 2.36
C ALA A 21 -3.10 -8.60 0.85
N GLU A 22 -1.88 -8.57 0.29
CA GLU A 22 -1.57 -7.83 -0.95
C GLU A 22 -0.52 -8.55 -1.84
N LEU A 23 -0.63 -8.42 -3.17
CA LEU A 23 0.22 -9.13 -4.16
C LEU A 23 0.84 -8.19 -5.20
N THR A 24 1.95 -7.52 -4.84
CA THR A 24 2.50 -6.35 -5.53
C THR A 24 3.56 -6.61 -6.62
N LEU A 25 3.68 -5.66 -7.55
CA LEU A 25 4.77 -5.44 -8.49
C LEU A 25 5.34 -4.06 -8.18
N SER A 26 6.66 -3.89 -8.15
CA SER A 26 7.27 -2.64 -7.68
C SER A 26 8.54 -2.25 -8.42
N LEU A 27 8.71 -0.95 -8.63
CA LEU A 27 9.92 -0.31 -9.12
C LEU A 27 10.45 0.61 -8.03
N GLU A 28 11.57 0.24 -7.40
CA GLU A 28 12.20 1.03 -6.35
C GLU A 28 13.47 1.70 -6.89
N ASN A 29 13.50 3.03 -6.87
CA ASN A 29 14.64 3.83 -7.34
C ASN A 29 15.37 4.46 -6.14
N THR A 30 16.68 4.23 -6.00
CA THR A 30 17.45 4.86 -4.91
C THR A 30 17.71 6.35 -5.19
N ILE A 31 17.59 7.21 -4.17
CA ILE A 31 17.73 8.67 -4.31
C ILE A 31 18.98 9.16 -3.58
N LYS A 32 19.18 8.71 -2.33
CA LYS A 32 20.29 9.00 -1.42
C LYS A 32 20.53 7.78 -0.53
N PRO A 33 21.68 7.65 0.17
CA PRO A 33 21.82 6.66 1.24
C PRO A 33 20.64 6.73 2.21
N LYS A 34 20.17 5.55 2.65
CA LYS A 34 18.94 5.35 3.43
C LYS A 34 17.60 5.70 2.72
N SER A 35 17.56 6.24 1.50
CA SER A 35 16.29 6.72 0.93
C SER A 35 16.07 6.40 -0.56
N SER A 36 14.88 5.88 -0.83
CA SER A 36 14.39 5.54 -2.17
C SER A 36 12.98 6.08 -2.41
N ARG A 37 12.54 6.03 -3.66
CA ARG A 37 11.14 6.15 -4.03
C ARG A 37 10.69 4.89 -4.75
N ALA A 38 9.66 4.25 -4.21
CA ALA A 38 8.99 3.13 -4.85
C ALA A 38 7.75 3.64 -5.61
N TRP A 39 7.49 3.02 -6.75
CA TRP A 39 6.23 3.08 -7.49
C TRP A 39 5.76 1.64 -7.62
N TRP A 40 4.53 1.33 -7.23
CA TRP A 40 4.13 -0.06 -7.05
C TRP A 40 2.63 -0.30 -7.27
N ALA A 41 2.32 -1.58 -7.50
CA ALA A 41 1.12 -2.05 -8.17
C ALA A 41 0.86 -3.58 -7.98
N GLY A 42 -0.13 -4.02 -7.19
CA GLY A 42 -0.55 -5.42 -6.83
C GLY A 42 -2.10 -5.71 -6.80
N VAL A 43 -2.56 -6.86 -6.31
CA VAL A 43 -4.00 -7.01 -5.94
C VAL A 43 -4.15 -7.62 -4.56
N GLY A 44 -5.19 -7.24 -3.83
CA GLY A 44 -5.34 -7.66 -2.43
C GLY A 44 -6.75 -7.65 -1.86
N ALA A 45 -6.81 -7.68 -0.53
CA ALA A 45 -8.02 -7.62 0.28
C ALA A 45 -7.75 -6.87 1.58
N VAL A 46 -8.69 -6.01 2.00
CA VAL A 46 -8.69 -5.32 3.29
C VAL A 46 -9.97 -5.64 4.04
N GLY A 47 -9.90 -5.74 5.36
CA GLY A 47 -11.09 -5.94 6.18
C GLY A 47 -10.95 -5.39 7.60
N PRO A 48 -12.07 -5.18 8.30
CA PRO A 48 -12.08 -4.64 9.65
C PRO A 48 -11.80 -5.75 10.66
N PHE A 49 -10.93 -5.52 11.64
CA PHE A 49 -10.71 -6.52 12.71
C PHE A 49 -11.98 -6.78 13.55
N THR A 50 -12.92 -5.82 13.59
CA THR A 50 -14.20 -5.93 14.29
C THR A 50 -15.27 -6.73 13.54
N PHE A 51 -15.15 -6.87 12.21
CA PHE A 51 -16.14 -7.58 11.36
C PHE A 51 -15.45 -8.36 10.24
N ALA A 52 -14.51 -9.25 10.59
CA ALA A 52 -13.65 -9.98 9.66
C ALA A 52 -14.37 -10.89 8.63
N SER A 53 -15.69 -11.04 8.74
CA SER A 53 -16.55 -11.70 7.75
C SER A 53 -16.86 -10.86 6.51
N ILE A 54 -16.47 -9.57 6.47
CA ILE A 54 -16.74 -8.66 5.34
C ILE A 54 -15.42 -8.03 4.84
N PRO A 55 -14.56 -8.78 4.12
CA PRO A 55 -13.45 -8.20 3.38
C PRO A 55 -13.95 -7.40 2.16
N THR A 56 -13.13 -6.45 1.70
CA THR A 56 -13.33 -5.70 0.46
C THR A 56 -12.07 -5.85 -0.40
N TYR A 57 -12.25 -5.99 -1.71
CA TYR A 57 -11.20 -6.30 -2.69
C TYR A 57 -11.04 -5.16 -3.68
N GLY A 58 -9.88 -5.06 -4.34
CA GLY A 58 -9.66 -3.96 -5.28
C GLY A 58 -8.28 -3.89 -5.92
N LEU A 59 -7.92 -2.67 -6.30
CA LEU A 59 -6.70 -2.28 -7.01
C LEU A 59 -6.40 -0.81 -6.65
N GLU A 60 -5.14 -0.38 -6.68
CA GLU A 60 -4.74 1.05 -6.62
C GLU A 60 -3.58 1.29 -7.60
N ILE A 61 -3.06 2.50 -7.68
CA ILE A 61 -1.66 2.75 -8.06
C ILE A 61 -1.01 3.69 -7.06
N ALA A 62 0.20 3.37 -6.59
CA ALA A 62 0.79 4.07 -5.44
C ALA A 62 2.25 4.49 -5.60
N THR A 63 2.62 5.54 -4.85
CA THR A 63 3.99 6.00 -4.69
C THR A 63 4.36 6.07 -3.22
N GLU A 64 5.58 5.61 -2.90
CA GLU A 64 6.15 5.64 -1.56
C GLU A 64 7.51 6.32 -1.57
N LYS A 65 7.73 7.23 -0.63
CA LYS A 65 9.06 7.74 -0.28
C LYS A 65 9.53 7.00 0.97
N ARG A 66 10.58 6.19 0.85
CA ARG A 66 11.06 5.27 1.90
C ARG A 66 12.30 5.82 2.60
N HIS A 67 12.43 5.56 3.90
CA HIS A 67 13.58 5.89 4.73
C HIS A 67 14.00 4.70 5.60
N TYR A 68 15.04 4.00 5.17
CA TYR A 68 15.60 2.80 5.78
C TYR A 68 16.49 3.13 6.98
N PHE A 69 16.41 2.33 8.04
CA PHE A 69 17.18 2.58 9.25
C PHE A 69 18.69 2.35 9.01
N LYS A 70 19.01 1.32 8.22
CA LYS A 70 20.38 0.98 7.79
C LYS A 70 20.69 1.64 6.44
N PRO A 71 21.89 2.22 6.24
CA PRO A 71 22.31 2.76 4.94
C PRO A 71 22.50 1.65 3.92
N ASP A 72 22.24 1.99 2.65
CA ASP A 72 22.54 1.24 1.42
C ASP A 72 22.14 -0.24 1.32
N ILE A 73 21.35 -0.71 2.27
CA ILE A 73 20.88 -2.10 2.38
C ILE A 73 19.48 -2.28 1.73
N TYR A 74 18.63 -1.24 1.70
CA TYR A 74 17.30 -1.20 1.04
C TYR A 74 16.38 -2.42 1.31
N LYS A 75 16.52 -3.01 2.50
CA LYS A 75 15.70 -4.07 3.11
C LYS A 75 15.67 -3.86 4.63
N ASP A 76 15.10 -4.79 5.38
CA ASP A 76 14.86 -4.69 6.83
C ASP A 76 13.88 -3.53 7.14
N PHE A 77 13.98 -2.88 8.31
CA PHE A 77 13.05 -1.85 8.77
C PHE A 77 13.18 -0.49 8.08
N PHE A 78 12.03 0.10 7.72
CA PHE A 78 11.94 1.46 7.18
C PHE A 78 10.58 2.14 7.45
N PHE A 79 10.59 3.47 7.59
CA PHE A 79 9.38 4.28 7.50
C PHE A 79 9.13 4.69 6.04
N SER A 80 7.88 4.80 5.64
CA SER A 80 7.50 5.42 4.36
C SER A 80 6.31 6.37 4.49
N THR A 81 6.36 7.46 3.74
CA THR A 81 5.17 8.25 3.42
C THR A 81 4.61 7.69 2.12
N TYR A 82 3.34 7.31 2.09
CA TYR A 82 2.66 6.79 0.90
C TYR A 82 1.49 7.66 0.48
N CYS A 83 1.20 7.63 -0.82
CA CYS A 83 -0.05 8.09 -1.39
C CYS A 83 -0.35 7.23 -2.61
N GLY A 84 -1.56 6.68 -2.67
CA GLY A 84 -2.07 5.98 -3.85
C GLY A 84 -3.52 6.33 -4.12
N ALA A 85 -4.05 5.83 -5.23
CA ALA A 85 -5.43 6.00 -5.65
C ALA A 85 -6.06 4.63 -5.96
N ALA A 86 -7.08 4.22 -5.20
CA ALA A 86 -7.68 2.90 -5.22
C ALA A 86 -9.11 2.86 -5.75
N LEU A 87 -9.48 1.72 -6.29
CA LEU A 87 -10.82 1.29 -6.66
C LEU A 87 -11.18 0.05 -5.84
N MET A 88 -12.33 0.08 -5.16
CA MET A 88 -12.71 -0.87 -4.11
C MET A 88 -14.12 -1.42 -4.30
N SER A 89 -14.32 -2.72 -4.09
CA SER A 89 -15.66 -3.31 -4.04
C SER A 89 -15.78 -4.53 -3.11
N ASP A 90 -16.92 -4.63 -2.43
CA ASP A 90 -17.38 -5.85 -1.75
C ASP A 90 -18.30 -6.70 -2.65
N PHE A 91 -18.35 -6.39 -3.95
CA PHE A 91 -19.18 -6.98 -5.01
C PHE A 91 -20.70 -6.92 -4.78
N ASN A 92 -21.18 -6.19 -3.76
CA ASN A 92 -22.58 -6.19 -3.35
C ASN A 92 -23.14 -4.78 -3.10
N LEU A 93 -22.47 -4.02 -2.23
CA LEU A 93 -22.94 -2.75 -1.71
C LEU A 93 -22.01 -1.58 -2.02
N ALA A 94 -20.69 -1.78 -1.89
CA ALA A 94 -19.67 -0.77 -2.12
C ALA A 94 -19.04 -0.88 -3.52
N ASN A 95 -18.84 0.26 -4.16
CA ASN A 95 -18.00 0.41 -5.35
C ASN A 95 -17.49 1.85 -5.33
N ASP A 96 -16.27 2.01 -4.85
CA ASP A 96 -15.76 3.28 -4.35
C ASP A 96 -14.37 3.55 -4.97
N ILE A 97 -14.08 4.81 -5.28
CA ILE A 97 -12.73 5.27 -5.60
C ILE A 97 -12.19 6.15 -4.47
N GLY A 98 -10.90 6.13 -4.18
CA GLY A 98 -10.34 6.93 -3.10
C GLY A 98 -8.84 7.15 -3.18
N ILE A 99 -8.39 8.31 -2.73
CA ILE A 99 -6.97 8.65 -2.59
C ILE A 99 -6.56 8.37 -1.15
N VAL A 100 -5.48 7.62 -0.95
CA VAL A 100 -5.09 7.09 0.37
C VAL A 100 -3.70 7.63 0.75
N PRO A 101 -3.60 8.88 1.25
CA PRO A 101 -2.39 9.37 1.90
C PRO A 101 -2.17 8.68 3.24
N GLY A 102 -0.92 8.41 3.60
CA GLY A 102 -0.60 7.84 4.91
C GLY A 102 0.89 7.66 5.20
N LEU A 103 1.14 7.12 6.39
CA LEU A 103 2.44 6.73 6.92
C LEU A 103 2.46 5.22 7.13
N LYS A 104 3.53 4.53 6.74
CA LYS A 104 3.76 3.11 7.05
C LYS A 104 5.07 2.92 7.80
N PHE A 105 5.09 2.06 8.81
CA PHE A 105 6.28 1.41 9.32
C PHE A 105 6.32 -0.01 8.78
N ASN A 106 7.42 -0.41 8.15
CA ASN A 106 7.50 -1.58 7.30
C ASN A 106 8.76 -2.39 7.63
N TYR A 107 8.72 -3.71 7.39
CA TYR A 107 9.90 -4.57 7.41
C TYR A 107 9.98 -5.37 6.11
N LYS A 108 11.01 -5.14 5.29
CA LYS A 108 11.17 -5.78 3.97
C LYS A 108 12.14 -6.95 4.02
N ALA A 109 11.61 -8.16 3.83
CA ALA A 109 12.38 -9.38 3.63
C ALA A 109 12.47 -9.73 2.14
N SER A 110 13.69 -9.84 1.60
CA SER A 110 13.91 -10.41 0.27
C SER A 110 13.88 -11.94 0.34
N ILE A 111 12.91 -12.56 -0.34
CA ILE A 111 12.82 -14.01 -0.51
C ILE A 111 13.76 -14.46 -1.64
N THR A 112 13.81 -13.68 -2.72
CA THR A 112 14.81 -13.82 -3.79
C THR A 112 15.33 -12.43 -4.19
N LYS A 113 16.20 -12.36 -5.21
CA LYS A 113 16.66 -11.09 -5.79
C LYS A 113 15.52 -10.17 -6.24
N ASN A 114 14.41 -10.76 -6.71
CA ASN A 114 13.27 -10.04 -7.28
C ASN A 114 11.94 -10.29 -6.53
N LEU A 115 11.88 -11.20 -5.54
CA LEU A 115 10.67 -11.50 -4.77
C LEU A 115 10.86 -11.05 -3.31
N PHE A 116 9.88 -10.37 -2.74
CA PHE A 116 9.91 -9.88 -1.37
C PHE A 116 8.60 -10.13 -0.62
N LEU A 117 8.70 -10.08 0.71
CA LEU A 117 7.60 -10.02 1.66
C LEU A 117 7.82 -8.79 2.55
N GLU A 118 6.78 -7.99 2.75
CA GLU A 118 6.84 -6.75 3.51
C GLU A 118 5.59 -6.57 4.39
N PRO A 119 5.57 -7.16 5.61
CA PRO A 119 4.63 -6.76 6.65
C PRO A 119 4.83 -5.29 7.03
N TYR A 120 3.73 -4.62 7.35
CA TYR A 120 3.71 -3.23 7.75
C TYR A 120 2.59 -2.91 8.75
N LEU A 121 2.78 -1.82 9.50
CA LEU A 121 1.74 -1.12 10.24
C LEU A 121 1.59 0.28 9.64
N SER A 122 0.39 0.67 9.22
CA SER A 122 0.14 1.99 8.65
C SER A 122 -0.90 2.79 9.43
N LEU A 123 -0.80 4.11 9.30
CA LEU A 123 -1.86 5.07 9.61
C LEU A 123 -2.16 5.84 8.32
N SER A 124 -3.40 5.80 7.85
CA SER A 124 -3.85 6.50 6.63
C SER A 124 -5.10 7.33 6.88
N LEU A 125 -5.37 8.27 5.99
CA LEU A 125 -6.59 9.08 5.98
C LEU A 125 -7.23 8.97 4.58
N PRO A 126 -8.09 7.96 4.33
CA PRO A 126 -8.71 7.79 3.02
C PRO A 126 -9.57 9.00 2.65
N LEU A 127 -9.48 9.45 1.40
CA LEU A 127 -10.32 10.49 0.80
C LEU A 127 -11.12 9.83 -0.32
N MET A 128 -12.37 9.49 -0.05
CA MET A 128 -13.17 8.55 -0.85
C MET A 128 -14.31 9.23 -1.60
N TYR A 129 -14.78 8.56 -2.65
CA TYR A 129 -16.01 8.86 -3.38
C TYR A 129 -16.75 7.56 -3.70
N ASP A 130 -17.96 7.43 -3.15
CA ASP A 130 -18.88 6.31 -3.38
C ASP A 130 -19.61 6.54 -4.73
N PHE A 131 -19.44 5.64 -5.71
CA PHE A 131 -20.07 5.79 -7.03
C PHE A 131 -21.59 5.58 -7.02
N LYS A 132 -22.12 4.87 -6.01
CA LYS A 132 -23.52 4.47 -5.87
C LYS A 132 -24.34 5.53 -5.14
N ALA A 133 -23.84 6.04 -4.01
CA ALA A 133 -24.43 7.16 -3.29
C ALA A 133 -24.05 8.53 -3.89
N LYS A 134 -22.98 8.60 -4.70
CA LYS A 134 -22.45 9.82 -5.34
C LYS A 134 -22.03 10.92 -4.35
N VAL A 135 -21.44 10.50 -3.23
CA VAL A 135 -20.97 11.39 -2.17
C VAL A 135 -19.47 11.22 -1.92
N TYR A 136 -18.82 12.31 -1.55
CA TYR A 136 -17.47 12.26 -0.99
C TYR A 136 -17.54 11.79 0.47
N LEU A 137 -16.72 10.81 0.81
CA LEU A 137 -16.59 10.26 2.15
C LEU A 137 -15.22 10.61 2.72
N PHE A 138 -15.22 11.25 3.89
CA PHE A 138 -14.04 11.62 4.66
C PHE A 138 -14.01 10.79 5.95
N PRO A 139 -13.67 9.50 5.89
CA PRO A 139 -13.55 8.66 7.09
C PRO A 139 -12.50 9.17 8.07
N GLN A 140 -12.59 8.67 9.30
CA GLN A 140 -11.58 8.87 10.33
C GLN A 140 -10.24 8.22 9.93
N PRO A 141 -9.10 8.63 10.53
CA PRO A 141 -7.83 7.96 10.31
C PRO A 141 -7.90 6.46 10.62
N VAL A 142 -7.40 5.63 9.70
CA VAL A 142 -7.44 4.17 9.79
C VAL A 142 -6.05 3.63 10.09
N ILE A 143 -5.95 2.77 11.11
CA ILE A 143 -4.75 1.97 11.38
C ILE A 143 -4.90 0.63 10.65
N THR A 144 -3.91 0.24 9.86
CA THR A 144 -3.93 -1.07 9.16
C THR A 144 -2.69 -1.88 9.48
N LEU A 145 -2.87 -3.12 9.95
CA LEU A 145 -1.82 -4.13 10.02
C LEU A 145 -1.88 -4.97 8.73
N GLY A 146 -0.91 -4.78 7.83
CA GLY A 146 -0.93 -5.38 6.50
C GLY A 146 0.31 -6.20 6.17
N ALA A 147 0.23 -7.00 5.11
CA ALA A 147 1.39 -7.62 4.51
C ALA A 147 1.25 -7.75 2.99
N ARG A 148 2.26 -7.26 2.26
CA ARG A 148 2.42 -7.51 0.83
C ARG A 148 3.51 -8.53 0.54
N ILE A 149 3.18 -9.51 -0.29
CA ILE A 149 4.18 -10.23 -1.09
C ILE A 149 4.33 -9.44 -2.39
N GLY A 150 5.48 -9.49 -3.05
CA GLY A 150 5.58 -8.88 -4.37
C GLY A 150 6.86 -9.11 -5.14
N LEU A 151 6.80 -8.78 -6.43
CA LEU A 151 7.97 -8.66 -7.29
C LEU A 151 8.54 -7.24 -7.23
N ILE A 152 9.86 -7.11 -7.23
CA ILE A 152 10.58 -5.85 -7.15
C ILE A 152 11.72 -5.76 -8.16
N LYS A 153 11.80 -4.59 -8.81
CA LYS A 153 12.95 -4.16 -9.59
C LYS A 153 13.60 -2.98 -8.87
N LEU A 154 14.67 -3.25 -8.13
CA LEU A 154 15.50 -2.21 -7.53
C LEU A 154 16.43 -1.61 -8.60
N LYS A 155 16.34 -0.30 -8.81
CA LYS A 155 17.30 0.50 -9.57
C LYS A 155 18.16 1.31 -8.60
N THR A 156 19.37 0.81 -8.34
CA THR A 156 20.41 1.62 -7.71
C THR A 156 20.83 2.71 -8.68
N ARG A 157 20.82 3.97 -8.25
CA ARG A 157 21.48 5.05 -8.99
C ARG A 157 22.99 4.78 -8.95
N ASN A 158 23.58 4.42 -10.10
CA ASN A 158 25.03 4.33 -10.22
C ASN A 158 25.66 5.62 -9.69
N LYS A 159 26.71 5.51 -8.86
CA LYS A 159 27.56 6.66 -8.57
C LYS A 159 28.14 7.14 -9.91
N PRO A 160 28.17 8.45 -10.20
CA PRO A 160 29.20 8.95 -11.09
C PRO A 160 30.55 8.59 -10.45
N THR A 161 31.40 7.93 -11.23
CA THR A 161 32.82 7.72 -10.94
C THR A 161 33.58 9.00 -11.24
#